data_AF-A0AB73KVF8-F1
#
_entry.id   AF-A0AB73KVF8-F1
#
_cell.length_a   1.000
_cell.length_b   1.000
_cell.length_c   1.000
_cell.angle_alpha   90.00
_cell.angle_beta   90.00
_cell.angle_gamma   90.00
#
_symmetry.space_group_name_H-M   'P 1'
#
loop_
_entity.id
_entity.type
_entity.pdbx_description
1 polymer ?
#
loop_
_entity_poly.entity_id
_entity_poly.type
_entity_poly.pdbx_seq_one_letter_code
_entity_poly.pdbx_strand_id
1 'polypeptide(L)'
;CALPISASPRHRAVSDVVRRRRVRVGAAAAAALVVAGLGGWGIASLGGDSGPTAPADNDHPTTAPPTTHPTAPTAGAASPQGSIGTPVELPQWSAFSAVPAPRVKLVGGPRAITIAGTTYVFARGEDNDVWYVTRGVGASGAYSAWQHLTGIGVADDPAVVSASPGRLDLFALGTDGLLYRRTMINGTWNQWYQVDERTRFDAAPAAASSEPGRIDLVGRSGGDLVTASLVGSRWNAWSVVPTPGRITAAPGLVSRSKGTLDAFVVRKADGAVLRLPYSAGAWRPTVLLRGMDAAGRPEPLASGDRVYAFAPATSGGLSQAAGPVAGGAEWSVAALPGATEATTPAAVTSSGRVLELYVRTPAGALTRATAQV
;
A
#
# COMPACT_ATOMS: atom_id res chain seq x y z
N CYS A 1 4.20 75.51 -51.08
CA CYS A 1 4.62 74.12 -51.37
C CYS A 1 3.84 73.14 -50.49
N ALA A 2 3.15 72.21 -51.17
CA ALA A 2 2.65 70.90 -50.73
C ALA A 2 1.88 70.74 -49.39
N LEU A 3 0.56 70.72 -49.58
CA LEU A 3 -0.59 70.00 -48.98
C LEU A 3 -0.48 68.94 -47.85
N PRO A 4 -1.61 68.69 -47.14
CA PRO A 4 -1.75 67.94 -45.87
C PRO A 4 -2.34 66.52 -46.05
N ILE A 5 -2.38 65.70 -44.98
CA ILE A 5 -3.32 64.56 -44.88
C ILE A 5 -3.92 64.49 -43.47
N SER A 6 -5.25 64.42 -43.46
CA SER A 6 -6.18 64.21 -42.34
C SER A 6 -6.61 62.74 -42.28
N ALA A 7 -6.82 62.18 -41.06
CA ALA A 7 -8.04 61.44 -40.69
C ALA A 7 -7.90 60.72 -39.32
N SER A 8 -8.97 60.81 -38.52
CA SER A 8 -9.18 60.35 -37.13
C SER A 8 -9.63 58.86 -37.00
N PRO A 9 -10.39 58.41 -35.96
CA PRO A 9 -9.94 57.89 -34.66
C PRO A 9 -10.52 56.48 -34.32
N ARG A 10 -9.96 55.72 -33.34
CA ARG A 10 -10.71 54.64 -32.64
C ARG A 10 -10.36 54.48 -31.15
N HIS A 11 -11.33 54.89 -30.34
CA HIS A 11 -11.84 54.43 -29.04
C HIS A 11 -11.17 53.30 -28.20
N ARG A 12 -11.14 53.60 -26.88
CA ARG A 12 -11.42 52.80 -25.65
C ARG A 12 -10.52 51.59 -25.33
N ALA A 13 -9.73 51.63 -24.25
CA ALA A 13 -10.07 51.58 -22.81
C ALA A 13 -10.31 50.16 -22.27
N VAL A 14 -9.39 49.66 -21.43
CA VAL A 14 -9.73 48.79 -20.29
C VAL A 14 -8.83 49.16 -19.11
N SER A 15 -9.47 49.26 -17.96
CA SER A 15 -9.08 49.94 -16.73
C SER A 15 -8.39 49.00 -15.73
N ASP A 16 -7.51 49.59 -14.91
CA ASP A 16 -6.99 49.05 -13.65
C ASP A 16 -8.10 48.65 -12.67
N VAL A 17 -7.97 47.48 -12.03
CA VAL A 17 -8.44 47.29 -10.63
C VAL A 17 -7.49 46.36 -9.87
N VAL A 18 -6.64 46.99 -9.07
CA VAL A 18 -5.95 46.41 -7.90
C VAL A 18 -6.99 46.19 -6.79
N ARG A 19 -7.04 45.00 -6.17
CA ARG A 19 -7.68 44.85 -4.85
C ARG A 19 -6.79 44.17 -3.82
N ARG A 20 -6.73 44.87 -2.69
CA ARG A 20 -5.84 44.73 -1.53
C ARG A 20 -6.21 43.54 -0.64
N ARG A 21 -5.17 42.97 -0.03
CA ARG A 21 -5.21 42.18 1.22
C ARG A 21 -6.08 42.84 2.29
N ARG A 22 -6.85 42.02 3.02
CA ARG A 22 -7.16 42.26 4.43
C ARG A 22 -6.99 40.97 5.21
N VAL A 23 -5.99 41.01 6.10
CA VAL A 23 -5.77 40.09 7.22
C VAL A 23 -6.88 40.33 8.24
N ARG A 24 -7.44 39.26 8.81
CA ARG A 24 -8.09 39.30 10.13
C ARG A 24 -7.60 38.11 10.95
N VAL A 25 -6.95 38.44 12.06
CA VAL A 25 -6.53 37.57 13.15
C VAL A 25 -7.61 37.60 14.23
N GLY A 26 -7.87 36.46 14.87
CA GLY A 26 -8.34 36.38 16.24
C GLY A 26 -9.77 35.86 16.44
N ALA A 27 -9.90 34.65 17.01
CA ALA A 27 -10.44 34.45 18.36
C ALA A 27 -10.32 32.98 18.78
N ALA A 28 -9.70 32.76 19.94
CA ALA A 28 -9.71 31.51 20.68
C ALA A 28 -11.03 31.39 21.48
N ALA A 29 -11.55 30.18 21.60
CA ALA A 29 -12.52 29.83 22.64
C ALA A 29 -12.27 28.39 23.08
N ALA A 30 -11.82 28.25 24.32
CA ALA A 30 -11.77 26.99 25.06
C ALA A 30 -13.16 26.71 25.65
N ALA A 31 -13.59 25.46 25.62
CA ALA A 31 -14.66 24.96 26.47
C ALA A 31 -14.33 23.51 26.85
N ALA A 32 -13.95 23.33 28.12
CA ALA A 32 -13.87 22.04 28.79
C ALA A 32 -15.25 21.71 29.38
N LEU A 33 -15.71 20.47 29.23
CA LEU A 33 -16.78 19.90 30.05
C LEU A 33 -16.39 18.48 30.46
N VAL A 34 -16.16 18.35 31.77
CA VAL A 34 -16.08 17.09 32.50
C VAL A 34 -17.49 16.77 32.98
N VAL A 35 -17.99 15.56 32.69
CA VAL A 35 -19.05 14.92 33.48
C VAL A 35 -18.64 13.47 33.72
N ALA A 36 -18.58 13.12 35.00
CA ALA A 36 -18.28 11.81 35.54
C ALA A 36 -19.57 11.06 35.90
N GLY A 37 -19.48 9.72 35.90
CA GLY A 37 -20.36 8.80 36.62
C GLY A 37 -21.55 8.26 35.81
N LEU A 38 -22.09 7.07 36.04
CA LEU A 38 -21.86 5.98 37.00
C LEU A 38 -22.77 4.81 36.55
N GLY A 39 -22.42 3.57 36.89
CA GLY A 39 -23.34 2.40 36.97
C GLY A 39 -23.48 1.60 35.67
N GLY A 40 -23.03 0.35 35.53
CA GLY A 40 -22.77 -0.66 36.55
C GLY A 40 -24.07 -1.37 36.95
N TRP A 41 -24.43 -2.43 36.22
CA TRP A 41 -25.43 -3.42 36.66
C TRP A 41 -24.76 -4.79 36.68
N GLY A 42 -24.58 -5.34 37.89
CA GLY A 42 -24.62 -6.79 38.13
C GLY A 42 -26.05 -7.29 37.91
N ILE A 43 -26.36 -8.59 37.95
CA ILE A 43 -26.08 -9.50 39.05
C ILE A 43 -26.07 -10.95 38.54
N ALA A 44 -25.25 -11.76 39.19
CA ALA A 44 -25.09 -13.19 39.02
C ALA A 44 -26.23 -14.02 39.64
N SER A 45 -26.22 -15.29 39.25
CA SER A 45 -27.03 -16.43 39.68
C SER A 45 -26.91 -16.77 41.18
N LEU A 46 -28.01 -17.27 41.74
CA LEU A 46 -28.10 -18.29 42.80
C LEU A 46 -29.36 -19.11 42.43
N GLY A 47 -29.40 -20.45 42.38
CA GLY A 47 -28.83 -21.43 43.31
C GLY A 47 -29.94 -21.88 44.26
N GLY A 48 -30.53 -23.06 44.05
CA GLY A 48 -31.57 -23.63 44.92
C GLY A 48 -31.89 -25.10 44.57
N ASP A 49 -31.59 -25.99 45.52
CA ASP A 49 -31.47 -27.45 45.41
C ASP A 49 -32.79 -28.26 45.55
N SER A 50 -32.74 -29.47 44.95
CA SER A 50 -33.18 -30.79 45.43
C SER A 50 -34.63 -31.11 45.87
N GLY A 51 -35.18 -32.18 45.26
CA GLY A 51 -35.81 -33.29 46.01
C GLY A 51 -37.23 -33.72 45.59
N PRO A 52 -37.61 -35.02 45.68
CA PRO A 52 -38.36 -35.71 44.64
C PRO A 52 -39.73 -36.27 45.06
N THR A 53 -40.66 -36.48 44.11
CA THR A 53 -41.77 -37.45 44.24
C THR A 53 -42.34 -37.82 42.87
N ALA A 54 -42.28 -39.10 42.50
CA ALA A 54 -43.19 -39.75 41.54
C ALA A 54 -44.36 -40.38 42.34
N PRO A 55 -45.55 -40.70 41.76
CA PRO A 55 -45.67 -41.83 40.83
C PRO A 55 -46.77 -41.75 39.73
N ALA A 56 -46.55 -42.61 38.71
CA ALA A 56 -47.47 -43.46 37.92
C ALA A 56 -48.72 -42.94 37.15
N ASP A 57 -48.76 -43.43 35.89
CA ASP A 57 -49.88 -43.87 35.04
C ASP A 57 -50.97 -42.91 34.54
N ASN A 58 -51.03 -42.73 33.20
CA ASN A 58 -51.99 -43.44 32.35
C ASN A 58 -51.83 -43.12 30.86
N ASP A 59 -51.93 -44.18 30.06
CA ASP A 59 -51.96 -44.21 28.59
C ASP A 59 -53.11 -43.38 27.97
N HIS A 60 -52.81 -42.71 26.85
CA HIS A 60 -53.80 -42.52 25.77
C HIS A 60 -53.08 -42.41 24.41
N PRO A 61 -53.52 -43.13 23.36
CA PRO A 61 -52.83 -43.17 22.08
C PRO A 61 -53.17 -41.93 21.23
N THR A 62 -52.17 -41.35 20.57
CA THR A 62 -52.41 -40.50 19.39
C THR A 62 -51.24 -40.62 18.44
N THR A 63 -51.54 -41.14 17.26
CA THR A 63 -50.69 -41.22 16.08
C THR A 63 -50.05 -39.87 15.73
N ALA A 64 -48.72 -39.84 15.73
CA ALA A 64 -47.90 -38.80 15.10
C ALA A 64 -46.80 -39.48 14.27
N PRO A 65 -46.40 -38.91 13.10
CA PRO A 65 -45.65 -39.60 12.05
C PRO A 65 -44.19 -39.87 12.47
N PRO A 66 -43.46 -40.77 11.77
CA PRO A 66 -42.06 -41.01 12.10
C PRO A 66 -41.27 -39.71 11.96
N THR A 67 -40.75 -39.21 13.07
CA THR A 67 -39.68 -38.22 13.07
C THR A 67 -38.44 -38.93 12.55
N THR A 68 -38.19 -38.77 11.25
CA THR A 68 -36.86 -39.04 10.69
C THR A 68 -35.92 -38.04 11.33
N HIS A 69 -35.30 -38.45 12.44
CA HIS A 69 -34.11 -37.80 12.94
C HIS A 69 -33.09 -37.91 11.79
N PRO A 70 -32.66 -36.81 11.15
CA PRO A 70 -31.49 -36.89 10.29
C PRO A 70 -30.32 -37.13 11.23
N THR A 71 -29.96 -38.40 11.39
CA THR A 71 -28.63 -38.79 11.84
C THR A 71 -27.64 -37.99 11.02
N ALA A 72 -26.80 -37.20 11.70
CA ALA A 72 -25.71 -36.48 11.05
C ALA A 72 -24.95 -37.48 10.16
N PRO A 73 -24.69 -37.18 8.87
CA PRO A 73 -23.91 -38.07 8.04
C PRO A 73 -22.50 -38.13 8.63
N THR A 74 -22.22 -39.19 9.38
CA THR A 74 -20.87 -39.69 9.57
C THR A 74 -20.56 -40.49 8.31
N ALA A 75 -20.06 -39.79 7.30
CA ALA A 75 -19.36 -40.37 6.17
C ALA A 75 -17.92 -39.87 6.24
N GLY A 76 -16.99 -40.82 6.34
CA GLY A 76 -15.57 -40.55 6.31
C GLY A 76 -15.11 -39.96 4.98
N ALA A 77 -13.92 -39.37 5.04
CA ALA A 77 -13.06 -39.01 3.92
C ALA A 77 -13.63 -38.00 2.91
N ALA A 78 -13.42 -36.72 3.19
CA ALA A 78 -12.61 -35.96 2.25
C ALA A 78 -11.24 -35.77 2.91
N SER A 79 -10.23 -36.44 2.37
CA SER A 79 -8.85 -35.94 2.44
C SER A 79 -8.90 -34.43 2.16
N PRO A 80 -8.07 -33.58 2.80
CA PRO A 80 -7.97 -32.21 2.34
C PRO A 80 -7.52 -32.31 0.88
N GLN A 81 -8.41 -32.09 -0.08
CA GLN A 81 -7.99 -31.96 -1.46
C GLN A 81 -7.07 -30.74 -1.44
N GLY A 82 -5.77 -31.02 -1.48
CA GLY A 82 -4.77 -30.06 -1.89
C GLY A 82 -5.27 -29.46 -3.19
N SER A 83 -5.76 -28.24 -3.09
CA SER A 83 -5.20 -27.14 -3.87
C SER A 83 -4.66 -27.64 -5.23
N ILE A 84 -5.59 -27.89 -6.16
CA ILE A 84 -5.39 -28.69 -7.39
C ILE A 84 -4.70 -27.90 -8.51
N GLY A 85 -4.26 -26.67 -8.23
CA GLY A 85 -3.52 -25.84 -9.16
C GLY A 85 -2.03 -26.16 -9.12
N THR A 86 -1.36 -26.08 -10.27
CA THR A 86 0.10 -26.12 -10.30
C THR A 86 0.65 -24.88 -9.58
N PRO A 87 1.53 -25.05 -8.57
CA PRO A 87 2.17 -23.91 -7.91
C PRO A 87 2.99 -23.09 -8.90
N VAL A 88 2.99 -21.76 -8.75
CA VAL A 88 3.80 -20.87 -9.59
C VAL A 88 5.28 -21.01 -9.23
N GLU A 89 6.15 -21.19 -10.22
CA GLU A 89 7.59 -21.26 -10.00
C GLU A 89 8.14 -19.93 -9.46
N LEU A 90 8.94 -19.99 -8.38
CA LEU A 90 9.58 -18.83 -7.78
C LEU A 90 10.88 -18.47 -8.52
N PRO A 91 11.19 -17.17 -8.65
CA PRO A 91 12.41 -16.73 -9.31
C PRO A 91 13.67 -17.19 -8.55
N GLN A 92 14.71 -17.55 -9.31
CA GLN A 92 16.03 -17.79 -8.76
C GLN A 92 16.85 -16.50 -8.73
N TRP A 93 17.29 -16.10 -7.54
CA TRP A 93 17.99 -14.84 -7.31
C TRP A 93 19.51 -15.01 -7.37
N SER A 94 20.17 -14.01 -7.95
CA SER A 94 21.61 -13.82 -7.81
C SER A 94 21.99 -13.49 -6.36
N ALA A 95 23.29 -13.58 -6.05
CA ALA A 95 23.81 -12.97 -4.83
C ALA A 95 23.54 -11.46 -4.78
N PHE A 96 23.43 -10.92 -3.57
CA PHE A 96 23.31 -9.48 -3.36
C PHE A 96 24.64 -8.78 -3.66
N SER A 97 24.55 -7.65 -4.35
CA SER A 97 25.66 -6.77 -4.70
C SER A 97 25.43 -5.39 -4.10
N ALA A 98 26.50 -4.68 -3.73
CA ALA A 98 26.40 -3.35 -3.14
C ALA A 98 25.97 -2.30 -4.16
N VAL A 99 25.05 -1.42 -3.77
CA VAL A 99 24.78 -0.13 -4.42
C VAL A 99 25.69 0.92 -3.76
N PRO A 100 26.16 1.97 -4.48
CA PRO A 100 26.97 3.00 -3.86
C PRO A 100 26.35 3.55 -2.57
N ALA A 101 27.18 3.80 -1.56
CA ALA A 101 26.68 4.32 -0.29
C ALA A 101 26.22 5.78 -0.43
N PRO A 102 25.07 6.15 0.17
CA PRO A 102 24.69 7.54 0.33
C PRO A 102 25.62 8.26 1.32
N ARG A 103 25.54 9.60 1.34
CA ARG A 103 26.29 10.42 2.30
C ARG A 103 25.70 10.40 3.71
N VAL A 104 24.46 9.91 3.84
CA VAL A 104 23.74 9.75 5.11
C VAL A 104 23.36 8.29 5.28
N LYS A 105 23.16 7.86 6.52
CA LYS A 105 22.63 6.52 6.77
C LYS A 105 21.18 6.43 6.28
N LEU A 106 20.85 5.42 5.49
CA LEU A 106 19.44 5.14 5.15
C LEU A 106 18.74 4.54 6.37
N VAL A 107 17.58 5.08 6.72
CA VAL A 107 16.76 4.62 7.85
C VAL A 107 15.47 3.92 7.39
N GLY A 108 14.97 4.25 6.21
CA GLY A 108 13.76 3.68 5.62
C GLY A 108 14.00 2.52 4.65
N GLY A 109 12.95 1.76 4.36
CA GLY A 109 12.92 0.77 3.29
C GLY A 109 12.99 1.44 1.90
N PRO A 110 13.75 0.87 0.95
CA PRO A 110 13.85 1.41 -0.40
C PRO A 110 12.55 1.26 -1.21
N ARG A 111 12.36 2.10 -2.22
CA ARG A 111 11.32 2.02 -3.25
C ARG A 111 11.94 2.13 -4.63
N ALA A 112 11.59 1.24 -5.54
CA ALA A 112 12.15 1.23 -6.88
C ALA A 112 11.07 1.32 -7.96
N ILE A 113 11.42 1.97 -9.06
CA ILE A 113 10.60 1.98 -10.28
C ILE A 113 11.51 2.10 -11.50
N THR A 114 11.22 1.33 -12.54
CA THR A 114 11.95 1.39 -13.82
C THR A 114 11.07 1.99 -14.89
N ILE A 115 11.55 3.06 -15.53
CA ILE A 115 10.83 3.78 -16.60
C ILE A 115 11.80 4.11 -17.71
N ALA A 116 11.43 3.80 -18.95
CA ALA A 116 12.25 4.04 -20.13
C ALA A 116 13.70 3.56 -19.94
N GLY A 117 13.87 2.40 -19.28
CA GLY A 117 15.17 1.79 -19.00
C GLY A 117 15.97 2.41 -17.86
N THR A 118 15.48 3.47 -17.21
CA THR A 118 16.11 4.01 -16.01
C THR A 118 15.40 3.49 -14.77
N THR A 119 16.15 2.81 -13.90
CA THR A 119 15.69 2.45 -12.56
C THR A 119 15.99 3.58 -11.61
N TYR A 120 14.97 4.06 -10.91
CA TYR A 120 15.08 4.99 -9.80
C TYR A 120 14.90 4.20 -8.51
N VAL A 121 15.76 4.44 -7.52
CA VAL A 121 15.62 3.86 -6.18
C VAL A 121 15.62 4.98 -5.15
N PHE A 122 14.55 5.07 -4.37
CA PHE A 122 14.30 6.06 -3.34
C PHE A 122 14.42 5.42 -1.96
N ALA A 123 14.88 6.15 -0.96
CA ALA A 123 14.88 5.73 0.44
C ALA A 123 14.87 6.95 1.37
N ARG A 124 14.43 6.75 2.62
CA ARG A 124 14.51 7.79 3.65
C ARG A 124 15.88 7.79 4.32
N GLY A 125 16.50 8.96 4.43
CA GLY A 125 17.74 9.19 5.18
C GLY A 125 17.47 9.49 6.66
N GLU A 126 18.49 9.35 7.51
CA GLU A 126 18.40 9.70 8.94
C GLU A 126 18.10 11.18 9.21
N ASP A 127 18.31 12.02 8.19
CA ASP A 127 17.95 13.44 8.13
C ASP A 127 16.45 13.69 7.86
N ASN A 128 15.65 12.63 7.68
CA ASN A 128 14.25 12.67 7.26
C ASN A 128 14.02 13.30 5.87
N ASP A 129 15.03 13.34 5.01
CA ASP A 129 14.86 13.64 3.58
C ASP A 129 14.60 12.36 2.77
N VAL A 130 14.01 12.52 1.59
CA VAL A 130 13.99 11.44 0.58
C VAL A 130 15.24 11.52 -0.27
N TRP A 131 16.04 10.47 -0.24
CA TRP A 131 17.22 10.27 -1.07
C TRP A 131 16.89 9.38 -2.26
N TYR A 132 17.52 9.61 -3.41
CA TYR A 132 17.41 8.70 -4.54
C TYR A 132 18.70 8.57 -5.36
N VAL A 133 18.82 7.43 -6.03
CA VAL A 133 19.87 7.11 -7.00
C VAL A 133 19.22 6.59 -8.27
N THR A 134 19.88 6.78 -9.41
CA THR A 134 19.42 6.26 -10.70
C THR A 134 20.41 5.27 -11.29
N ARG A 135 19.90 4.34 -12.09
CA ARG A 135 20.68 3.37 -12.87
C ARG A 135 20.07 3.24 -14.26
N GLY A 136 20.78 3.68 -15.28
CA GLY A 136 20.32 3.62 -16.68
C GLY A 136 20.66 2.30 -17.39
N VAL A 137 20.10 2.11 -18.59
CA VAL A 137 20.58 1.10 -19.56
C VAL A 137 21.74 1.71 -20.35
N GLY A 138 22.94 1.20 -20.14
CA GLY A 138 24.17 1.55 -20.87
C GLY A 138 25.25 0.51 -20.56
N ALA A 139 26.34 0.47 -21.34
CA ALA A 139 27.35 -0.61 -21.30
C ALA A 139 27.95 -0.88 -19.91
N SER A 140 27.93 0.09 -18.99
CA SER A 140 28.42 -0.09 -17.61
C SER A 140 27.33 -0.43 -16.59
N GLY A 141 26.04 -0.14 -16.87
CA GLY A 141 24.95 -0.31 -15.90
C GLY A 141 25.21 0.36 -14.54
N ALA A 142 25.99 1.45 -14.53
CA ALA A 142 26.45 2.11 -13.32
C ALA A 142 25.36 2.95 -12.65
N TYR A 143 25.48 3.12 -11.33
CA TYR A 143 24.64 4.01 -10.55
C TYR A 143 25.12 5.46 -10.63
N SER A 144 24.19 6.41 -10.55
CA SER A 144 24.50 7.83 -10.37
C SER A 144 25.04 8.12 -8.97
N ALA A 145 25.46 9.36 -8.73
CA ALA A 145 25.56 9.88 -7.38
C ALA A 145 24.16 9.97 -6.74
N TRP A 146 24.10 9.84 -5.42
CA TRP A 146 22.89 10.07 -4.65
C TRP A 146 22.47 11.53 -4.69
N GLN A 147 21.16 11.75 -4.82
CA GLN A 147 20.49 13.05 -4.78
C GLN A 147 19.48 13.03 -3.63
N HIS A 148 19.12 14.19 -3.10
CA HIS A 148 18.12 14.30 -2.02
C HIS A 148 17.05 15.35 -2.33
N LEU A 149 15.87 15.11 -1.79
CA LEU A 149 14.65 15.87 -2.04
C LEU A 149 14.21 16.56 -0.75
N THR A 150 14.67 17.79 -0.56
CA THR A 150 14.35 18.61 0.61
C THR A 150 12.97 19.28 0.52
N GLY A 151 12.54 19.92 1.61
CA GLY A 151 11.37 20.80 1.68
C GLY A 151 10.27 20.33 2.63
N ILE A 152 10.27 19.05 3.01
CA ILE A 152 9.46 18.46 4.08
C ILE A 152 10.33 17.44 4.84
N GLY A 153 10.06 17.24 6.13
CA GLY A 153 10.60 16.08 6.86
C GLY A 153 9.65 14.90 6.72
N VAL A 154 10.14 13.76 6.25
CA VAL A 154 9.35 12.54 6.03
C VAL A 154 9.40 11.59 7.23
N ALA A 155 8.24 11.05 7.61
CA ALA A 155 8.10 10.15 8.75
C ALA A 155 8.36 8.68 8.40
N ASP A 156 8.17 8.31 7.15
CA ASP A 156 8.19 6.93 6.67
C ASP A 156 8.65 6.88 5.19
N ASP A 157 8.76 5.67 4.65
CA ASP A 157 9.18 5.42 3.28
C ASP A 157 8.26 6.11 2.26
N PRO A 158 8.80 6.63 1.14
CA PRO A 158 7.96 7.20 0.10
C PRO A 158 7.19 6.10 -0.66
N ALA A 159 6.36 6.53 -1.60
CA ALA A 159 5.83 5.69 -2.68
C ALA A 159 6.03 6.40 -4.01
N VAL A 160 6.41 5.67 -5.04
CA VAL A 160 6.67 6.25 -6.36
C VAL A 160 5.82 5.56 -7.42
N VAL A 161 5.30 6.33 -8.37
CA VAL A 161 4.51 5.84 -9.49
C VAL A 161 4.78 6.66 -10.74
N SER A 162 4.55 6.06 -11.91
CA SER A 162 4.50 6.76 -13.18
C SER A 162 3.18 6.49 -13.88
N ALA A 163 2.34 7.52 -13.98
CA ALA A 163 1.07 7.44 -14.70
C ALA A 163 1.17 7.86 -16.19
N SER A 164 2.32 8.39 -16.61
CA SER A 164 2.57 8.79 -18.00
C SER A 164 4.07 8.75 -18.31
N PRO A 165 4.48 8.48 -19.55
CA PRO A 165 5.89 8.52 -19.93
C PRO A 165 6.58 9.84 -19.52
N GLY A 166 7.81 9.75 -19.04
CA GLY A 166 8.60 10.92 -18.65
C GLY A 166 8.17 11.63 -17.35
N ARG A 167 7.22 11.05 -16.60
CA ARG A 167 6.71 11.60 -15.35
C ARG A 167 6.87 10.61 -14.20
N LEU A 168 7.37 11.09 -13.07
CA LEU A 168 7.29 10.40 -11.78
C LEU A 168 6.45 11.21 -10.81
N ASP A 169 5.64 10.53 -10.03
CA ASP A 169 4.96 11.10 -8.87
C ASP A 169 5.43 10.35 -7.63
N LEU A 170 6.06 11.11 -6.73
CA LEU A 170 6.57 10.64 -5.46
C LEU A 170 5.63 11.14 -4.36
N PHE A 171 5.13 10.21 -3.56
CA PHE A 171 4.29 10.46 -2.41
C PHE A 171 5.10 10.19 -1.14
N ALA A 172 4.96 11.06 -0.14
CA ALA A 172 5.65 10.90 1.13
C ALA A 172 4.75 11.28 2.29
N LEU A 173 4.87 10.52 3.38
CA LEU A 173 4.22 10.85 4.65
C LEU A 173 5.08 11.88 5.40
N GLY A 174 4.54 13.06 5.64
CA GLY A 174 5.18 14.09 6.46
C GLY A 174 5.20 13.71 7.94
N THR A 175 6.12 14.30 8.70
CA THR A 175 6.20 14.19 10.17
C THR A 175 4.98 14.73 10.91
N ASP A 176 4.12 15.47 10.24
CA ASP A 176 2.81 15.95 10.69
C ASP A 176 1.64 14.96 10.40
N GLY A 177 1.96 13.79 9.84
CA GLY A 177 1.01 12.75 9.48
C GLY A 177 0.23 13.03 8.19
N LEU A 178 0.59 14.07 7.43
CA LEU A 178 -0.06 14.44 6.18
C LEU A 178 0.63 13.83 4.98
N LEU A 179 -0.13 13.59 3.91
CA LEU A 179 0.41 13.07 2.66
C LEU A 179 0.84 14.20 1.73
N TYR A 180 2.07 14.13 1.23
CA TYR A 180 2.63 15.06 0.27
C TYR A 180 2.95 14.37 -1.06
N ARG A 181 3.00 15.15 -2.13
CA ARG A 181 3.34 14.75 -3.48
C ARG A 181 4.40 15.68 -4.06
N ARG A 182 5.42 15.10 -4.70
CA ARG A 182 6.39 15.79 -5.56
C ARG A 182 6.41 15.10 -6.90
N THR A 183 6.42 15.88 -7.98
CA THR A 183 6.37 15.37 -9.35
C THR A 183 7.68 15.70 -10.05
N MET A 184 8.25 14.70 -10.71
CA MET A 184 9.32 14.89 -11.68
C MET A 184 8.70 14.91 -13.07
N ILE A 185 9.06 15.91 -13.88
CA ILE A 185 8.71 15.98 -15.29
C ILE A 185 10.00 16.23 -16.05
N ASN A 186 10.32 15.37 -17.03
CA ASN A 186 11.51 15.51 -17.88
C ASN A 186 12.80 15.71 -17.07
N GLY A 187 12.98 14.91 -16.00
CA GLY A 187 14.17 14.94 -15.14
C GLY A 187 14.23 16.07 -14.11
N THR A 188 13.23 16.95 -14.06
CA THR A 188 13.18 18.06 -13.09
C THR A 188 12.08 17.85 -12.06
N TRP A 189 12.45 17.89 -10.78
CA TRP A 189 11.51 17.83 -9.67
C TRP A 189 10.90 19.20 -9.38
N ASN A 190 9.57 19.26 -9.24
CA ASN A 190 8.89 20.43 -8.70
C ASN A 190 9.01 20.48 -7.15
N GLN A 191 8.28 21.38 -6.50
CA GLN A 191 8.19 21.44 -5.03
C GLN A 191 7.18 20.42 -4.47
N TRP A 192 7.25 20.16 -3.17
CA TRP A 192 6.24 19.34 -2.48
C TRP A 192 4.89 20.06 -2.43
N TYR A 193 3.82 19.32 -2.69
CA TYR A 193 2.44 19.76 -2.54
C TYR A 193 1.71 18.80 -1.62
N GLN A 194 0.94 19.35 -0.69
CA GLN A 194 0.08 18.56 0.16
C GLN A 194 -1.08 17.95 -0.66
N VAL A 195 -1.36 16.66 -0.46
CA VAL A 195 -2.42 15.94 -1.18
C VAL A 195 -3.80 16.32 -0.64
N ASP A 196 -3.94 16.40 0.69
CA ASP A 196 -5.12 16.91 1.37
C ASP A 196 -4.78 17.48 2.76
N GLU A 197 -5.71 18.20 3.38
CA GLU A 197 -5.51 18.89 4.68
C GLU A 197 -5.97 18.11 5.92
N ARG A 198 -6.70 17.01 5.75
CA ARG A 198 -7.56 16.42 6.80
C ARG A 198 -7.17 15.00 7.15
N THR A 199 -6.84 14.19 6.15
CA THR A 199 -6.57 12.77 6.33
C THR A 199 -5.19 12.61 6.93
N ARG A 200 -5.12 12.01 8.11
CA ARG A 200 -3.85 11.65 8.74
C ARG A 200 -3.57 10.18 8.51
N PHE A 201 -2.34 9.89 8.11
CA PHE A 201 -1.83 8.53 7.92
C PHE A 201 -0.84 8.19 9.01
N ASP A 202 -0.79 6.91 9.37
CA ASP A 202 0.11 6.40 10.41
C ASP A 202 1.12 5.37 9.85
N ALA A 203 1.20 5.24 8.53
CA ALA A 203 2.24 4.46 7.84
C ALA A 203 2.42 4.95 6.39
N ALA A 204 3.55 4.60 5.77
CA ALA A 204 3.86 4.91 4.38
C ALA A 204 2.69 4.58 3.41
N PRO A 205 2.43 5.43 2.40
CA PRO A 205 1.44 5.15 1.37
C PRO A 205 1.96 4.08 0.39
N ALA A 206 1.09 3.55 -0.46
CA ALA A 206 1.46 2.86 -1.69
C ALA A 206 0.72 3.46 -2.88
N ALA A 207 1.39 3.49 -4.04
CA ALA A 207 0.92 4.15 -5.25
C ALA A 207 1.06 3.22 -6.46
N ALA A 208 0.03 3.19 -7.30
CA ALA A 208 0.04 2.49 -8.57
C ALA A 208 -0.72 3.31 -9.62
N SER A 209 -0.58 2.94 -10.89
CA SER A 209 -1.31 3.55 -12.00
C SER A 209 -2.16 2.48 -12.65
N SER A 210 -3.48 2.47 -12.40
CA SER A 210 -4.37 1.50 -13.05
C SER A 210 -4.64 1.85 -14.52
N GLU A 211 -4.50 3.12 -14.92
CA GLU A 211 -4.76 3.63 -16.27
C GLU A 211 -3.85 4.81 -16.59
N PRO A 212 -3.56 5.10 -17.87
CA PRO A 212 -2.80 6.29 -18.24
C PRO A 212 -3.40 7.57 -17.63
N GLY A 213 -2.57 8.35 -16.95
CA GLY A 213 -2.97 9.60 -16.29
C GLY A 213 -3.73 9.44 -14.98
N ARG A 214 -4.05 8.21 -14.55
CA ARG A 214 -4.67 7.92 -13.25
C ARG A 214 -3.62 7.47 -12.25
N ILE A 215 -3.68 7.99 -11.04
CA ILE A 215 -2.88 7.50 -9.90
C ILE A 215 -3.82 6.98 -8.84
N ASP A 216 -3.57 5.79 -8.35
CA ASP A 216 -4.30 5.14 -7.28
C ASP A 216 -3.40 5.04 -6.06
N LEU A 217 -3.92 5.49 -4.93
CA LEU A 217 -3.26 5.45 -3.64
C LEU A 217 -4.00 4.55 -2.69
N VAL A 218 -3.23 3.86 -1.87
CA VAL A 218 -3.71 3.27 -0.63
C VAL A 218 -2.81 3.69 0.53
N GLY A 219 -3.37 3.77 1.73
CA GLY A 219 -2.64 4.12 2.94
C GLY A 219 -3.27 3.52 4.18
N ARG A 220 -2.58 3.61 5.31
CA ARG A 220 -3.10 3.17 6.61
C ARG A 220 -3.65 4.36 7.38
N SER A 221 -4.96 4.33 7.57
CA SER A 221 -5.86 5.22 8.32
C SER A 221 -6.14 4.77 9.75
N GLY A 222 -5.30 5.05 10.75
CA GLY A 222 -5.61 4.66 12.13
C GLY A 222 -5.79 3.15 12.31
N GLY A 223 -5.13 2.33 11.46
CA GLY A 223 -5.24 0.88 11.37
C GLY A 223 -6.21 0.33 10.31
N ASP A 224 -6.95 1.18 9.60
CA ASP A 224 -7.76 0.80 8.45
C ASP A 224 -7.01 1.00 7.13
N LEU A 225 -7.34 0.23 6.10
CA LEU A 225 -6.90 0.51 4.73
C LEU A 225 -7.80 1.59 4.14
N VAL A 226 -7.22 2.66 3.62
CA VAL A 226 -7.94 3.72 2.91
C VAL A 226 -7.41 3.88 1.50
N THR A 227 -8.25 4.33 0.57
CA THR A 227 -7.89 4.54 -0.84
C THR A 227 -8.43 5.86 -1.39
N ALA A 228 -7.68 6.45 -2.30
CA ALA A 228 -8.07 7.59 -3.11
C ALA A 228 -7.39 7.48 -4.49
N SER A 229 -7.96 8.12 -5.50
CA SER A 229 -7.44 8.16 -6.87
C SER A 229 -7.42 9.58 -7.39
N LEU A 230 -6.35 9.92 -8.11
CA LEU A 230 -6.25 11.12 -8.92
C LEU A 230 -6.77 10.81 -10.32
N VAL A 231 -7.86 11.48 -10.71
CA VAL A 231 -8.48 11.37 -12.04
C VAL A 231 -8.75 12.77 -12.57
N GLY A 232 -8.35 13.06 -13.81
CA GLY A 232 -8.60 14.38 -14.42
C GLY A 232 -8.04 15.54 -13.57
N SER A 233 -6.85 15.36 -12.99
CA SER A 233 -6.20 16.33 -12.08
C SER A 233 -6.93 16.60 -10.76
N ARG A 234 -7.90 15.78 -10.38
CA ARG A 234 -8.62 15.88 -9.10
C ARG A 234 -8.55 14.59 -8.31
N TRP A 235 -8.32 14.71 -7.01
CA TRP A 235 -8.46 13.60 -6.09
C TRP A 235 -9.94 13.36 -5.81
N ASN A 236 -10.35 12.10 -5.79
CA ASN A 236 -11.60 11.73 -5.12
C ASN A 236 -11.42 11.80 -3.59
N ALA A 237 -12.52 11.70 -2.86
CA ALA A 237 -12.47 11.59 -1.41
C ALA A 237 -11.87 10.25 -1.00
N TRP A 238 -11.09 10.26 0.09
CA TRP A 238 -10.63 9.02 0.72
C TRP A 238 -11.80 8.16 1.16
N SER A 239 -11.68 6.87 0.91
CA SER A 239 -12.67 5.87 1.30
C SER A 239 -11.99 4.71 2.02
N VAL A 240 -12.67 4.14 3.00
CA VAL A 240 -12.19 2.93 3.69
C VAL A 240 -12.38 1.73 2.76
N VAL A 241 -11.35 0.88 2.70
CA VAL A 241 -11.38 -0.42 2.04
C VAL A 241 -11.56 -1.48 3.13
N PRO A 242 -12.69 -2.19 3.18
CA PRO A 242 -12.92 -3.21 4.20
C PRO A 242 -11.84 -4.30 4.16
N THR A 243 -11.30 -4.62 5.33
CA THR A 243 -10.33 -5.69 5.55
C THR A 243 -10.84 -6.59 6.68
N PRO A 244 -10.51 -7.90 6.70
CA PRO A 244 -10.87 -8.78 7.81
C PRO A 244 -9.99 -8.47 9.03
N GLY A 245 -10.39 -7.44 9.79
CA GLY A 245 -9.64 -6.89 10.92
C GLY A 245 -8.70 -5.75 10.53
N ARG A 246 -8.09 -5.10 11.54
CA ARG A 246 -7.16 -3.98 11.32
C ARG A 246 -5.84 -4.46 10.69
N ILE A 247 -5.14 -3.54 10.04
CA ILE A 247 -3.81 -3.77 9.45
C ILE A 247 -2.71 -3.15 10.33
N THR A 248 -1.51 -3.74 10.32
CA THR A 248 -0.40 -3.33 11.21
C THR A 248 0.79 -2.68 10.49
N ALA A 249 0.98 -2.95 9.20
CA ALA A 249 2.07 -2.40 8.40
C ALA A 249 1.55 -1.46 7.31
N ALA A 250 2.44 -0.68 6.69
CA ALA A 250 2.11 0.03 5.47
C ALA A 250 1.62 -0.96 4.38
N PRO A 251 0.61 -0.58 3.57
CA PRO A 251 0.14 -1.40 2.47
C PRO A 251 1.13 -1.42 1.30
N GLY A 252 1.05 -2.46 0.47
CA GLY A 252 1.60 -2.50 -0.89
C GLY A 252 0.48 -2.38 -1.92
N LEU A 253 0.79 -1.85 -3.12
CA LEU A 253 -0.18 -1.70 -4.21
C LEU A 253 0.49 -1.92 -5.56
N VAL A 254 -0.15 -2.69 -6.44
CA VAL A 254 0.32 -2.92 -7.79
C VAL A 254 -0.83 -2.89 -8.80
N SER A 255 -0.56 -2.41 -10.00
CA SER A 255 -1.45 -2.53 -11.15
C SER A 255 -1.06 -3.76 -11.97
N ARG A 256 -2.02 -4.67 -12.20
CA ARG A 256 -1.77 -5.89 -12.99
C ARG A 256 -2.04 -5.69 -14.48
N SER A 257 -3.08 -4.92 -14.77
CA SER A 257 -3.52 -4.58 -16.11
C SER A 257 -4.46 -3.37 -16.01
N LYS A 258 -4.86 -2.83 -17.17
CA LYS A 258 -5.75 -1.67 -17.21
C LYS A 258 -6.98 -1.86 -16.32
N GLY A 259 -7.19 -0.95 -15.38
CA GLY A 259 -8.36 -0.93 -14.49
C GLY A 259 -8.35 -2.00 -13.39
N THR A 260 -7.24 -2.71 -13.19
CA THR A 260 -7.10 -3.70 -12.11
C THR A 260 -5.93 -3.37 -11.19
N LEU A 261 -6.16 -3.52 -9.88
CA LEU A 261 -5.14 -3.35 -8.85
C LEU A 261 -5.15 -4.56 -7.93
N ASP A 262 -4.06 -4.79 -7.22
CA ASP A 262 -4.02 -5.63 -6.02
C ASP A 262 -3.34 -4.85 -4.90
N ALA A 263 -4.04 -4.69 -3.77
CA ALA A 263 -3.43 -4.22 -2.54
C ALA A 263 -2.99 -5.41 -1.68
N PHE A 264 -1.85 -5.29 -1.02
CA PHE A 264 -1.33 -6.28 -0.10
C PHE A 264 -1.18 -5.65 1.29
N VAL A 265 -1.72 -6.31 2.31
CA VAL A 265 -1.70 -5.80 3.69
C VAL A 265 -1.34 -6.90 4.67
N VAL A 266 -0.82 -6.48 5.83
CA VAL A 266 -0.53 -7.38 6.96
C VAL A 266 -1.62 -7.24 8.00
N ARG A 267 -2.34 -8.33 8.26
CA ARG A 267 -3.38 -8.37 9.29
C ARG A 267 -2.76 -8.28 10.68
N LYS A 268 -3.29 -7.39 11.52
CA LYS A 268 -2.75 -7.14 12.87
C LYS A 268 -2.87 -8.33 13.81
N ALA A 269 -3.89 -9.17 13.66
CA ALA A 269 -4.19 -10.25 14.60
C ALA A 269 -3.14 -11.36 14.59
N ASP A 270 -2.53 -11.63 13.44
CA ASP A 270 -1.72 -12.84 13.21
C ASP A 270 -0.56 -12.63 12.23
N GLY A 271 -0.34 -11.42 11.72
CA GLY A 271 0.72 -11.14 10.75
C GLY A 271 0.45 -11.71 9.35
N ALA A 272 -0.73 -12.28 9.09
CA ALA A 272 -1.04 -12.89 7.81
C ALA A 272 -1.06 -11.85 6.68
N VAL A 273 -0.46 -12.19 5.54
CA VAL A 273 -0.51 -11.36 4.34
C VAL A 273 -1.81 -11.61 3.59
N LEU A 274 -2.53 -10.52 3.34
CA LEU A 274 -3.81 -10.51 2.65
C LEU A 274 -3.67 -9.76 1.32
N ARG A 275 -4.24 -10.32 0.26
CA ARG A 275 -4.42 -9.66 -1.04
C ARG A 275 -5.86 -9.18 -1.18
N LEU A 276 -6.02 -7.92 -1.57
CA LEU A 276 -7.31 -7.31 -1.87
C LEU A 276 -7.32 -6.95 -3.35
N PRO A 277 -7.96 -7.77 -4.21
CA PRO A 277 -8.05 -7.46 -5.63
C PRO A 277 -9.03 -6.30 -5.87
N TYR A 278 -8.75 -5.45 -6.83
CA TYR A 278 -9.66 -4.44 -7.34
C TYR A 278 -9.91 -4.71 -8.83
N SER A 279 -11.18 -4.77 -9.23
CA SER A 279 -11.55 -4.93 -10.64
C SER A 279 -12.96 -4.39 -10.89
N ALA A 280 -13.22 -3.93 -12.12
CA ALA A 280 -14.51 -3.39 -12.54
C ALA A 280 -15.15 -2.43 -11.51
N GLY A 281 -14.36 -1.48 -11.02
CA GLY A 281 -14.84 -0.41 -10.15
C GLY A 281 -14.93 -0.73 -8.65
N ALA A 282 -14.60 -1.95 -8.22
CA ALA A 282 -14.78 -2.36 -6.83
C ALA A 282 -13.64 -3.24 -6.30
N TRP A 283 -13.39 -3.12 -4.99
CA TRP A 283 -12.59 -4.07 -4.23
C TRP A 283 -13.35 -5.39 -4.12
N ARG A 284 -12.64 -6.50 -4.30
CA ARG A 284 -13.13 -7.86 -4.30
C ARG A 284 -12.88 -8.51 -2.94
N PRO A 285 -13.56 -9.63 -2.62
CA PRO A 285 -13.28 -10.36 -1.40
C PRO A 285 -11.79 -10.63 -1.22
N THR A 286 -11.33 -10.41 0.01
CA THR A 286 -9.93 -10.58 0.38
C THR A 286 -9.48 -12.03 0.21
N VAL A 287 -8.27 -12.22 -0.30
CA VAL A 287 -7.61 -13.52 -0.46
C VAL A 287 -6.47 -13.63 0.55
N LEU A 288 -6.47 -14.69 1.35
CA LEU A 288 -5.35 -15.01 2.24
C LEU A 288 -4.21 -15.63 1.41
N LEU A 289 -3.00 -15.07 1.51
CA LEU A 289 -1.79 -15.70 0.97
C LEU A 289 -1.33 -16.77 1.96
N ARG A 290 -1.78 -18.00 1.77
CA ARG A 290 -1.48 -19.12 2.68
C ARG A 290 0.03 -19.31 2.80
N GLY A 291 0.52 -19.42 4.03
CA GLY A 291 1.94 -19.61 4.33
C GLY A 291 2.79 -18.33 4.27
N MET A 292 2.20 -17.17 3.95
CA MET A 292 2.91 -15.88 3.99
C MET A 292 2.46 -15.06 5.19
N ASP A 293 3.39 -14.85 6.12
CA ASP A 293 3.30 -13.90 7.20
C ASP A 293 4.32 -12.76 6.99
N ALA A 294 4.08 -11.62 7.62
CA ALA A 294 4.98 -10.49 7.52
C ALA A 294 5.00 -9.63 8.79
N ALA A 295 6.20 -9.15 9.14
CA ALA A 295 6.42 -8.16 10.18
C ALA A 295 6.47 -6.71 9.63
N GLY A 296 6.49 -6.55 8.31
CA GLY A 296 6.62 -5.26 7.63
C GLY A 296 5.79 -5.17 6.36
N ARG A 297 5.97 -4.06 5.63
CA ARG A 297 5.24 -3.79 4.39
C ARG A 297 5.46 -4.89 3.33
N PRO A 298 4.39 -5.41 2.72
CA PRO A 298 4.48 -6.22 1.51
C PRO A 298 4.77 -5.35 0.28
N GLU A 299 5.62 -5.84 -0.61
CA GLU A 299 6.14 -5.12 -1.77
C GLU A 299 5.77 -5.89 -3.04
N PRO A 300 4.64 -5.53 -3.66
CA PRO A 300 4.15 -6.25 -4.82
C PRO A 300 4.75 -5.73 -6.13
N LEU A 301 4.93 -6.64 -7.09
CA LEU A 301 5.31 -6.33 -8.47
C LEU A 301 4.52 -7.21 -9.44
N ALA A 302 3.97 -6.61 -10.49
CA ALA A 302 3.41 -7.33 -11.61
C ALA A 302 4.44 -7.34 -12.75
N SER A 303 4.76 -8.53 -13.26
CA SER A 303 5.66 -8.70 -14.40
C SER A 303 5.21 -9.89 -15.23
N GLY A 304 4.98 -9.68 -16.52
CA GLY A 304 4.40 -10.69 -17.40
C GLY A 304 3.00 -11.11 -16.94
N ASP A 305 2.79 -12.40 -16.79
CA ASP A 305 1.55 -13.03 -16.34
C ASP A 305 1.51 -13.30 -14.82
N ARG A 306 2.51 -12.81 -14.07
CA ARG A 306 2.68 -13.08 -12.64
C ARG A 306 2.63 -11.81 -11.79
N VAL A 307 2.16 -11.99 -10.57
CA VAL A 307 2.33 -11.04 -9.47
C VAL A 307 3.27 -11.66 -8.45
N TYR A 308 4.27 -10.89 -8.05
CA TYR A 308 5.19 -11.21 -6.98
C TYR A 308 4.87 -10.35 -5.77
N ALA A 309 5.14 -10.87 -4.57
CA ALA A 309 5.10 -10.10 -3.33
C ALA A 309 6.30 -10.45 -2.47
N PHE A 310 6.95 -9.45 -1.88
CA PHE A 310 8.09 -9.62 -0.98
C PHE A 310 7.79 -8.93 0.34
N ALA A 311 8.12 -9.54 1.47
CA ALA A 311 7.90 -8.91 2.77
C ALA A 311 8.90 -9.41 3.81
N PRO A 312 9.27 -8.59 4.82
CA PRO A 312 10.00 -9.07 5.99
C PRO A 312 9.16 -10.12 6.72
N ALA A 313 9.67 -11.34 6.85
CA ALA A 313 8.96 -12.44 7.51
C ALA A 313 8.95 -12.23 9.03
N THR A 314 7.93 -12.74 9.74
CA THR A 314 7.92 -12.65 11.22
C THR A 314 9.01 -13.50 11.87
N SER A 315 9.41 -14.57 11.19
CA SER A 315 10.52 -15.45 11.55
C SER A 315 11.91 -14.87 11.26
N GLY A 316 11.98 -13.69 10.62
CA GLY A 316 13.22 -13.05 10.19
C GLY A 316 13.55 -13.28 8.71
N GLY A 317 14.33 -12.35 8.14
CA GLY A 317 14.64 -12.32 6.71
C GLY A 317 13.47 -11.89 5.83
N LEU A 318 13.53 -12.24 4.53
CA LEU A 318 12.49 -11.90 3.55
C LEU A 318 11.74 -13.15 3.09
N SER A 319 10.41 -13.05 3.01
CA SER A 319 9.54 -13.98 2.30
C SER A 319 9.29 -13.48 0.88
N GLN A 320 9.19 -14.41 -0.07
CA GLN A 320 8.74 -14.15 -1.43
C GLN A 320 7.51 -15.00 -1.74
N ALA A 321 6.61 -14.43 -2.53
CA ALA A 321 5.47 -15.13 -3.07
C ALA A 321 5.29 -14.82 -4.55
N ALA A 322 4.78 -15.77 -5.32
CA ALA A 322 4.38 -15.59 -6.70
C ALA A 322 3.01 -16.21 -6.95
N GLY A 323 2.17 -15.49 -7.68
CA GLY A 323 0.84 -15.97 -8.09
C GLY A 323 0.48 -15.47 -9.49
N PRO A 324 -0.57 -16.02 -10.11
CA PRO A 324 -0.98 -15.61 -11.43
C PRO A 324 -1.69 -14.25 -11.41
N VAL A 325 -1.53 -13.47 -12.49
CA VAL A 325 -2.33 -12.26 -12.74
C VAL A 325 -3.82 -12.59 -12.94
N ALA A 326 -4.11 -13.74 -13.56
CA ALA A 326 -5.44 -14.29 -13.80
C ALA A 326 -5.41 -15.83 -13.89
N GLY A 327 -6.49 -16.53 -13.53
CA GLY A 327 -6.64 -17.98 -13.70
C GLY A 327 -6.67 -18.80 -12.40
N GLY A 328 -6.45 -20.12 -12.52
CA GLY A 328 -6.57 -21.12 -11.43
C GLY A 328 -5.25 -21.66 -10.86
N ALA A 329 -4.11 -21.06 -11.22
CA ALA A 329 -2.83 -21.41 -10.58
C ALA A 329 -2.76 -20.85 -9.16
N GLU A 330 -2.02 -21.52 -8.29
CA GLU A 330 -1.94 -21.17 -6.87
C GLU A 330 -0.71 -20.33 -6.54
N TRP A 331 -0.84 -19.58 -5.45
CA TRP A 331 0.28 -18.81 -4.91
C TRP A 331 1.33 -19.76 -4.33
N SER A 332 2.56 -19.60 -4.78
CA SER A 332 3.73 -20.20 -4.13
C SER A 332 4.32 -19.19 -3.15
N VAL A 333 4.75 -19.68 -1.99
CA VAL A 333 5.40 -18.88 -0.95
C VAL A 333 6.64 -19.60 -0.45
N ALA A 334 7.75 -18.88 -0.30
CA ALA A 334 8.97 -19.40 0.30
C ALA A 334 9.79 -18.28 0.93
N ALA A 335 10.75 -18.65 1.79
CA ALA A 335 11.81 -17.72 2.19
C ALA A 335 12.68 -17.35 0.98
N LEU A 336 13.16 -16.10 0.94
CA LEU A 336 14.12 -15.62 -0.06
C LEU A 336 15.54 -15.96 0.41
N PRO A 337 16.28 -16.81 -0.32
CA PRO A 337 17.63 -17.21 0.08
C PRO A 337 18.59 -16.00 0.15
N GLY A 338 19.50 -16.02 1.10
CA GLY A 338 20.54 -14.99 1.24
C GLY A 338 20.07 -13.64 1.80
N ALA A 339 18.78 -13.49 2.14
CA ALA A 339 18.23 -12.29 2.79
C ALA A 339 18.01 -12.47 4.30
N THR A 340 18.80 -13.32 4.97
CA THR A 340 18.64 -13.62 6.41
C THR A 340 18.88 -12.42 7.31
N GLU A 341 19.69 -11.45 6.88
CA GLU A 341 19.96 -10.20 7.62
C GLU A 341 19.01 -9.04 7.26
N ALA A 342 18.08 -9.26 6.31
CA ALA A 342 17.17 -8.23 5.86
C ALA A 342 16.07 -7.98 6.92
N THR A 343 16.20 -6.87 7.63
CA THR A 343 15.26 -6.45 8.69
C THR A 343 14.26 -5.38 8.23
N THR A 344 14.24 -5.05 6.94
CA THR A 344 13.42 -3.96 6.38
C THR A 344 12.68 -4.34 5.12
N PRO A 345 11.59 -3.60 4.78
CA PRO A 345 10.91 -3.73 3.50
C PRO A 345 11.89 -3.67 2.34
N ALA A 346 11.64 -4.49 1.32
CA ALA A 346 12.42 -4.48 0.10
C ALA A 346 11.86 -3.42 -0.89
N ALA A 347 12.61 -3.15 -1.95
CA ALA A 347 12.09 -2.51 -3.14
C ALA A 347 12.16 -3.52 -4.28
N VAL A 348 11.13 -3.56 -5.12
CA VAL A 348 11.14 -4.44 -6.29
C VAL A 348 10.72 -3.66 -7.53
N THR A 349 11.39 -3.91 -8.65
CA THR A 349 11.05 -3.39 -9.98
C THR A 349 11.41 -4.41 -11.05
N SER A 350 10.94 -4.21 -12.27
CA SER A 350 11.34 -5.02 -13.42
C SER A 350 11.92 -4.17 -14.55
N SER A 351 12.92 -4.74 -15.22
CA SER A 351 13.47 -4.21 -16.46
C SER A 351 13.37 -5.31 -17.51
N GLY A 352 12.26 -5.32 -18.26
CA GLY A 352 11.94 -6.42 -19.17
C GLY A 352 11.68 -7.72 -18.40
N ARG A 353 12.47 -8.76 -18.68
CA ARG A 353 12.41 -10.08 -18.02
C ARG A 353 13.30 -10.21 -16.78
N VAL A 354 13.89 -9.10 -16.32
CA VAL A 354 14.74 -9.10 -15.14
C VAL A 354 13.99 -8.45 -13.99
N LEU A 355 13.79 -9.20 -12.92
CA LEU A 355 13.39 -8.64 -11.64
C LEU A 355 14.62 -8.09 -10.92
N GLU A 356 14.46 -6.94 -10.28
CA GLU A 356 15.48 -6.34 -9.42
C GLU A 356 14.91 -6.16 -8.02
N LEU A 357 15.59 -6.72 -7.03
CA LEU A 357 15.24 -6.60 -5.61
C LEU A 357 16.31 -5.77 -4.91
N TYR A 358 15.87 -4.75 -4.19
CA TYR A 358 16.71 -3.84 -3.42
C TYR A 358 16.40 -3.99 -1.94
N VAL A 359 17.44 -4.09 -1.12
CA VAL A 359 17.30 -4.30 0.33
C VAL A 359 18.26 -3.38 1.06
N ARG A 360 17.78 -2.77 2.15
CA ARG A 360 18.64 -2.01 3.05
C ARG A 360 19.34 -2.94 4.03
N THR A 361 20.65 -2.77 4.21
CA THR A 361 21.42 -3.48 5.23
C THR A 361 21.22 -2.87 6.62
N PRO A 362 21.51 -3.58 7.72
CA PRO A 362 21.48 -3.00 9.07
C PRO A 362 22.39 -1.78 9.23
N ALA A 363 23.48 -1.71 8.46
CA ALA A 363 24.38 -0.56 8.40
C ALA A 363 23.78 0.67 7.70
N GLY A 364 22.60 0.57 7.08
CA GLY A 364 21.95 1.65 6.34
C GLY A 364 22.50 1.86 4.94
N ALA A 365 23.18 0.85 4.38
CA ALA A 365 23.56 0.81 2.96
C ALA A 365 22.48 0.07 2.15
N LEU A 366 22.59 0.10 0.83
CA LEU A 366 21.65 -0.55 -0.08
C LEU A 366 22.36 -1.67 -0.88
N THR A 367 21.70 -2.82 -1.00
CA THR A 367 22.14 -3.93 -1.85
C THR A 367 21.08 -4.29 -2.88
N ARG A 368 21.50 -4.96 -3.96
CA ARG A 368 20.66 -5.40 -5.07
C ARG A 368 20.90 -6.86 -5.44
N ALA A 369 19.84 -7.60 -5.66
CA ALA A 369 19.84 -8.90 -6.32
C ALA A 369 18.96 -8.87 -7.58
N THR A 370 19.17 -9.81 -8.49
CA THR A 370 18.39 -9.94 -9.72
C THR A 370 17.93 -11.36 -9.97
N ALA A 371 16.80 -11.51 -10.66
CA ALA A 371 16.30 -12.79 -11.13
C ALA A 371 15.75 -12.68 -12.55
N GLN A 372 15.88 -13.75 -13.33
CA GLN A 372 15.23 -13.87 -14.64
C GLN A 372 13.84 -14.47 -14.48
N VAL A 373 12.85 -13.97 -15.23
CA VAL A 373 11.45 -14.43 -15.22
C VAL A 373 10.82 -14.53 -16.59
#